data_AF-A0A1I7RPZ8-F1
#
_entry.id   AF-A0A1I7RPZ8-F1
#
_cell.length_a   1.000
_cell.length_b   1.000
_cell.length_c   1.000
_cell.angle_alpha   90.00
_cell.angle_beta   90.00
_cell.angle_gamma   90.00
#
_symmetry.space_group_name_H-M   'P 1'
#
loop_
_entity.id
_entity.type
_entity.pdbx_description
1 polymer ?
#
loop_
_entity_poly.entity_id
_entity_poly.type
_entity_poly.pdbx_seq_one_letter_code
_entity_poly.pdbx_strand_id
1 'polypeptide(L)'
;MGDNLDSETLGDESDQAAQRTCKICYGIEEEKIDIWMAPCKCSGSIKWVHKDCMTKWIDTAPFVQQNQCNTCRFPYKKCWSLKPVMKWGWPRLNLGCWDVIEIFLDMYSTFKLIRNTIYTIQGKKGIIGHMAYFIFWKTFIFSTARIEYYKAMAKKVALAVFEANIQDVD
;
A
#
# COMPACT_ATOMS: atom_id res chain seq x y z
N MET A 1 -21.82 -20.21 68.25
CA MET A 1 -22.35 -18.85 68.07
C MET A 1 -21.13 -17.94 68.03
N GLY A 2 -20.64 -17.45 66.88
CA GLY A 2 -21.36 -16.78 65.78
C GLY A 2 -21.67 -15.34 66.25
N ASP A 3 -21.41 -14.24 65.55
CA ASP A 3 -20.79 -13.92 64.25
C ASP A 3 -20.44 -12.41 64.27
N ASN A 4 -19.78 -11.94 63.21
CA ASN A 4 -19.57 -10.56 62.72
C ASN A 4 -18.21 -9.93 63.08
N LEU A 5 -17.24 -9.91 62.15
CA LEU A 5 -17.17 -9.17 60.87
C LEU A 5 -17.25 -7.66 61.09
N ASP A 6 -16.08 -7.02 61.02
CA ASP A 6 -15.91 -5.77 60.28
C ASP A 6 -14.55 -5.88 59.56
N SER A 7 -14.65 -6.09 58.25
CA SER A 7 -13.55 -6.32 57.32
C SER A 7 -12.66 -5.10 57.19
N GLU A 8 -11.36 -5.37 57.21
CA GLU A 8 -10.26 -4.45 56.95
C GLU A 8 -10.47 -3.64 55.65
N THR A 9 -10.12 -2.37 55.75
CA THR A 9 -9.87 -1.45 54.65
C THR A 9 -8.78 -1.98 53.72
N LEU A 10 -9.06 -2.14 52.43
CA LEU A 10 -8.10 -1.84 51.36
C LEU A 10 -8.87 -1.24 50.19
N GLY A 11 -8.64 0.05 49.97
CA GLY A 11 -9.01 0.69 48.73
C GLY A 11 -8.23 0.05 47.58
N ASP A 12 -8.94 -0.28 46.52
CA ASP A 12 -8.36 -0.44 45.20
C ASP A 12 -9.01 0.59 44.29
N GLU A 13 -8.63 1.85 44.52
CA GLU A 13 -8.52 2.81 43.42
C GLU A 13 -7.28 2.41 42.61
N SER A 14 -7.42 1.37 41.79
CA SER A 14 -6.64 1.26 40.57
C SER A 14 -7.59 1.48 39.42
N ASP A 15 -7.53 2.69 38.87
CA ASP A 15 -7.78 2.90 37.45
C ASP A 15 -7.06 1.76 36.72
N GLN A 16 -7.82 0.76 36.30
CA GLN A 16 -7.33 -0.26 35.39
C GLN A 16 -6.88 0.51 34.16
N ALA A 17 -5.58 0.81 34.07
CA ALA A 17 -4.87 0.80 32.81
C ALA A 17 -5.08 -0.62 32.26
N ALA A 18 -6.26 -0.85 31.68
CA ALA A 18 -6.69 -2.13 31.19
C ALA A 18 -5.62 -2.58 30.22
N GLN A 19 -4.81 -3.54 30.66
CA GLN A 19 -3.60 -3.94 29.99
C GLN A 19 -3.93 -4.19 28.53
N ARG A 20 -3.26 -3.48 27.62
CA ARG A 20 -3.58 -3.59 26.19
C ARG A 20 -3.21 -5.00 25.76
N THR A 21 -4.19 -5.71 25.20
CA THR A 21 -3.97 -7.04 24.63
C THR A 21 -4.16 -6.96 23.12
N CYS A 22 -3.22 -7.53 22.37
CA CYS A 22 -3.31 -7.55 20.92
C CYS A 22 -4.44 -8.50 20.46
N LYS A 23 -5.42 -8.00 19.70
CA LYS A 23 -6.53 -8.82 19.15
C LYS A 23 -6.08 -9.99 18.27
N ILE A 24 -4.87 -9.94 17.70
CA ILE A 24 -4.38 -10.92 16.72
C ILE A 24 -3.55 -12.02 17.37
N CYS A 25 -2.56 -11.66 18.21
CA CYS A 25 -1.66 -12.63 18.83
C CYS A 25 -1.95 -12.88 20.31
N TYR A 26 -2.91 -12.16 20.90
CA TYR A 26 -3.28 -12.23 22.32
C TYR A 26 -2.14 -11.89 23.31
N GLY A 27 -1.04 -11.32 22.83
CA GLY A 27 0.07 -10.85 23.67
C GLY A 27 -0.27 -9.53 24.36
N ILE A 28 0.31 -9.33 25.54
CA ILE A 28 0.14 -8.14 26.40
C ILE A 28 1.27 -7.13 26.21
N GLU A 29 1.04 -5.88 26.60
CA GLU A 29 1.96 -4.74 26.45
C GLU A 29 3.37 -4.97 27.03
N GLU A 30 3.51 -5.78 28.07
CA GLU A 30 4.78 -6.03 28.75
C GLU A 30 5.69 -7.03 28.01
N GLU A 31 5.15 -7.81 27.07
CA GLU A 31 5.89 -8.90 26.41
C GLU A 31 6.74 -8.42 25.22
N LYS A 32 6.43 -7.26 24.63
CA LYS A 32 7.10 -6.78 23.40
C LYS A 32 7.19 -5.26 23.32
N ILE A 33 8.37 -4.78 22.89
CA ILE A 33 8.60 -3.39 22.46
C ILE A 33 8.07 -3.22 21.02
N ASP A 34 6.81 -3.58 20.78
CA ASP A 34 6.17 -3.44 19.46
C ASP A 34 5.32 -2.16 19.42
N ILE A 35 5.26 -1.51 18.25
CA ILE A 35 4.43 -0.32 18.06
C ILE A 35 2.96 -0.75 18.07
N TRP A 36 2.17 -0.21 19.00
CA TRP A 36 0.73 -0.41 19.09
C TRP A 36 -0.02 0.53 18.15
N MET A 37 -1.17 0.09 17.64
CA MET A 37 -2.07 0.91 16.83
C MET A 37 -3.54 0.54 17.01
N ALA A 38 -4.45 1.48 16.74
CA ALA A 38 -5.90 1.24 16.65
C ALA A 38 -6.42 1.41 15.21
N PRO A 39 -6.41 0.35 14.38
CA PRO A 39 -6.75 0.45 12.95
C PRO A 39 -8.24 0.69 12.68
N CYS A 40 -9.11 0.61 13.69
CA CYS A 40 -10.55 0.72 13.54
C CYS A 40 -11.21 1.27 14.80
N LYS A 41 -12.49 1.64 14.68
CA LYS A 41 -13.31 2.21 15.77
C LYS A 41 -13.91 1.18 16.72
N CYS A 42 -13.26 0.02 16.89
CA CYS A 42 -13.70 -0.93 17.93
C CYS A 42 -13.46 -0.33 19.33
N SER A 43 -14.22 -0.79 20.32
CA SER A 43 -14.11 -0.36 21.71
C SER A 43 -13.50 -1.46 22.59
N GLY A 44 -12.97 -1.09 23.76
CA GLY A 44 -12.34 -2.02 24.69
C GLY A 44 -11.01 -2.61 24.18
N SER A 45 -10.65 -3.80 24.67
CA SER A 45 -9.39 -4.47 24.36
C SER A 45 -9.25 -4.88 22.88
N ILE A 46 -10.37 -5.11 22.18
CA ILE A 46 -10.37 -5.56 20.78
C ILE A 46 -9.95 -4.49 19.75
N LYS A 47 -9.72 -3.25 20.17
CA LYS A 47 -9.27 -2.16 19.29
C LYS A 47 -7.76 -2.16 19.07
N TRP A 48 -7.00 -2.70 20.01
CA TRP A 48 -5.55 -2.61 20.04
C TRP A 48 -4.91 -3.78 19.29
N VAL A 49 -3.94 -3.47 18.42
CA VAL A 49 -3.11 -4.46 17.73
C VAL A 49 -1.67 -3.96 17.61
N HIS A 50 -0.70 -4.87 17.59
CA HIS A 50 0.65 -4.52 17.17
C HIS A 50 0.67 -4.21 15.66
N LYS A 51 1.44 -3.20 15.25
CA LYS A 51 1.63 -2.82 13.86
C LYS A 51 2.08 -4.01 13.00
N ASP A 52 3.03 -4.80 13.50
CA ASP A 52 3.55 -5.96 12.79
C ASP A 52 2.52 -7.09 12.68
N CYS A 53 1.72 -7.32 13.73
CA CYS A 53 0.62 -8.27 13.68
C CYS A 53 -0.43 -7.86 12.65
N MET A 54 -0.74 -6.56 12.58
CA MET A 54 -1.70 -6.04 11.62
C MET A 54 -1.21 -6.21 10.18
N THR A 55 0.05 -5.84 9.89
CA THR A 55 0.63 -6.02 8.55
C THR A 55 0.59 -7.48 8.10
N LYS A 56 1.04 -8.41 8.97
CA LYS A 56 1.01 -9.87 8.68
C LYS A 56 -0.41 -10.41 8.49
N TRP A 57 -1.36 -9.90 9.28
CA TRP A 57 -2.77 -10.26 9.15
C TRP A 57 -3.33 -9.83 7.80
N ILE A 58 -3.06 -8.60 7.36
CA ILE A 58 -3.54 -8.09 6.06
C ILE A 58 -2.95 -8.89 4.89
N ASP A 59 -1.70 -9.33 4.98
CA ASP A 59 -1.08 -10.15 3.93
C ASP A 59 -1.75 -11.51 3.73
N THR A 60 -2.39 -12.04 4.78
CA THR A 60 -3.00 -13.39 4.78
C THR A 60 -4.53 -13.39 4.80
N ALA A 61 -5.14 -12.26 5.16
CA ALA A 61 -6.59 -12.14 5.28
C ALA A 61 -7.31 -12.18 3.91
N PRO A 62 -8.60 -12.59 3.86
CA PRO A 62 -9.43 -12.47 2.66
C PRO A 62 -9.61 -11.01 2.23
N PHE A 63 -9.77 -10.75 0.92
CA PHE A 63 -9.85 -9.41 0.33
C PHE A 63 -10.76 -8.42 1.08
N VAL A 64 -11.94 -8.89 1.52
CA VAL A 64 -12.88 -8.06 2.30
C VAL A 64 -12.23 -7.60 3.61
N GLN A 65 -11.64 -8.54 4.36
CA GLN A 65 -11.01 -8.28 5.65
C GLN A 65 -9.66 -7.56 5.54
N GLN A 66 -9.05 -7.51 4.34
CA GLN A 66 -7.89 -6.65 4.07
C GLN A 66 -8.26 -5.18 3.99
N ASN A 67 -9.53 -4.86 3.73
CA ASN A 67 -9.99 -3.49 3.47
C ASN A 67 -10.90 -2.94 4.57
N GLN A 68 -11.48 -3.80 5.41
CA GLN A 68 -12.34 -3.38 6.52
C GLN A 68 -12.23 -4.32 7.72
N CYS A 69 -12.53 -3.80 8.90
CA CYS A 69 -12.58 -4.58 10.12
C CYS A 69 -13.67 -5.66 10.08
N ASN A 70 -13.33 -6.88 10.49
CA ASN A 70 -14.29 -7.99 10.55
C ASN A 70 -15.37 -7.84 11.63
N THR A 71 -15.12 -7.04 12.67
CA THR A 71 -16.06 -6.81 13.78
C THR A 71 -16.95 -5.60 13.53
N CYS A 72 -16.37 -4.41 13.36
CA CYS A 72 -17.14 -3.17 13.23
C CYS A 72 -17.35 -2.70 11.77
N ARG A 73 -16.81 -3.43 10.78
CA ARG A 73 -16.88 -3.08 9.34
C ARG A 73 -16.30 -1.71 8.98
N PHE A 74 -15.57 -1.08 9.90
CA PHE A 74 -14.90 0.18 9.62
C PHE A 74 -13.83 -0.03 8.52
N PRO A 75 -13.84 0.77 7.44
CA PRO A 75 -12.85 0.66 6.38
C PRO A 75 -11.49 1.14 6.86
N TYR A 76 -10.45 0.35 6.63
CA TYR A 76 -9.09 0.71 7.04
C TYR A 76 -8.58 1.88 6.20
N LYS A 77 -7.99 2.88 6.87
CA LYS A 77 -7.29 3.97 6.21
C LYS A 77 -5.91 3.49 5.78
N LYS A 78 -5.72 3.25 4.47
CA LYS A 78 -4.43 2.84 3.91
C LYS A 78 -3.65 4.07 3.41
N CYS A 79 -2.39 4.19 3.80
CA CYS A 79 -1.47 5.19 3.30
C CYS A 79 -0.25 4.51 2.66
N TRP A 80 0.29 5.12 1.61
CA TRP A 80 1.55 4.67 1.02
C TRP A 80 2.70 5.42 1.67
N SER A 81 3.69 4.68 2.18
CA SER A 81 4.91 5.26 2.73
C SER A 81 6.13 4.66 2.05
N LEU A 82 7.22 5.43 2.05
CA LEU A 82 8.52 4.94 1.62
C LEU A 82 9.01 3.91 2.62
N LYS A 83 9.50 2.79 2.12
CA LYS A 83 10.28 1.86 2.93
C LYS A 83 11.55 2.57 3.40
N PRO A 84 12.14 2.19 4.54
CA PRO A 84 13.50 2.59 4.87
C PRO A 84 14.44 2.20 3.73
N VAL A 85 15.36 3.09 3.34
CA VAL A 85 16.30 2.90 2.21
C VAL A 85 17.06 1.59 2.27
N MET A 86 17.37 1.09 3.47
CA MET A 86 18.07 -0.19 3.67
C MET A 86 17.24 -1.41 3.28
N LYS A 87 15.91 -1.27 3.20
CA LYS A 87 14.97 -2.32 2.76
C LYS A 87 14.62 -2.20 1.28
N TRP A 88 15.15 -1.19 0.56
CA TRP A 88 14.91 -1.07 -0.87
C TRP A 88 15.67 -2.19 -1.58
N GLY A 89 14.94 -2.95 -2.39
CA GLY A 89 15.49 -4.02 -3.19
C GLY A 89 15.38 -3.69 -4.67
N TRP A 90 16.25 -4.29 -5.48
CA TRP A 90 16.05 -4.26 -6.92
C TRP A 90 14.89 -5.21 -7.29
N PRO A 91 13.79 -4.73 -7.91
CA PRO A 91 12.69 -5.59 -8.30
C PRO A 91 13.16 -6.58 -9.37
N ARG A 92 12.63 -7.81 -9.33
CA ARG A 92 12.84 -8.80 -10.40
C ARG A 92 12.03 -8.43 -11.64
N LEU A 93 12.59 -7.53 -12.42
CA LEU A 93 12.15 -7.21 -13.77
C LEU A 93 12.78 -8.26 -14.69
N ASN A 94 12.05 -9.34 -15.01
CA ASN A 94 12.51 -10.37 -15.95
C ASN A 94 12.52 -9.82 -17.38
N LEU A 95 13.35 -8.81 -17.64
CA LEU A 95 13.47 -8.14 -18.92
C LEU A 95 14.44 -8.92 -19.81
N GLY A 96 13.96 -9.40 -20.94
CA GLY A 96 14.81 -9.93 -22.00
C GLY A 96 15.45 -8.81 -22.83
N CYS A 97 16.45 -9.17 -23.64
CA CYS A 97 17.06 -8.24 -24.60
C CYS A 97 16.01 -7.67 -25.57
N TRP A 98 15.02 -8.48 -25.95
CA TRP A 98 13.92 -8.06 -26.81
C TRP A 98 13.05 -6.98 -26.15
N ASP A 99 12.68 -7.16 -24.87
CA ASP A 99 11.89 -6.16 -24.13
C ASP A 99 12.63 -4.82 -24.05
N VAL A 100 13.94 -4.85 -23.84
CA VAL A 100 14.78 -3.65 -23.82
C VAL A 100 14.76 -2.93 -25.17
N ILE A 101 14.91 -3.67 -26.28
CA ILE A 101 14.82 -3.11 -27.63
C ILE A 101 13.44 -2.49 -27.86
N GLU A 102 12.37 -3.17 -27.48
CA GLU A 102 11.00 -2.66 -27.60
C GLU A 102 10.81 -1.36 -26.80
N ILE A 103 11.29 -1.29 -25.56
CA ILE A 103 11.24 -0.07 -24.74
C ILE A 103 11.98 1.08 -25.43
N PHE A 104 13.16 0.82 -25.99
CA PHE A 104 13.92 1.85 -26.72
C PHE A 104 13.20 2.31 -27.99
N LEU A 105 12.57 1.39 -28.73
CA LEU A 105 11.78 1.72 -29.92
C LEU A 105 10.52 2.52 -29.58
N ASP A 106 9.83 2.17 -28.50
CA ASP A 106 8.65 2.88 -27.99
C ASP A 106 9.02 4.30 -27.56
N MET A 107 10.12 4.44 -26.81
CA MET A 107 10.68 5.72 -26.38
C MET A 107 11.05 6.60 -27.58
N TYR A 108 11.80 6.05 -28.54
CA TYR A 108 12.20 6.76 -29.75
C TYR A 108 10.98 7.19 -30.58
N SER A 109 10.01 6.30 -30.75
CA SER A 109 8.80 6.56 -31.53
C SER A 109 7.96 7.67 -30.90
N THR A 110 7.85 7.68 -29.56
CA THR A 110 7.17 8.71 -28.78
C THR A 110 7.91 10.04 -28.87
N PHE A 111 9.23 10.05 -28.70
CA PHE A 111 10.05 11.26 -28.85
C PHE A 111 9.92 11.85 -30.27
N LYS A 112 9.96 11.01 -31.30
CA LYS A 112 9.77 11.41 -32.70
C LYS A 112 8.38 11.99 -32.94
N LEU A 113 7.34 11.42 -32.31
CA LEU A 113 5.98 11.96 -32.36
C LEU A 113 5.94 13.37 -31.78
N ILE A 114 6.42 13.56 -30.55
CA ILE A 114 6.44 14.85 -29.85
C ILE A 114 7.18 15.90 -30.67
N ARG A 115 8.37 15.57 -31.17
CA ARG A 115 9.16 16.48 -32.01
C ARG A 115 8.43 16.86 -33.31
N ASN A 116 7.80 15.89 -33.98
CA ASN A 116 7.01 16.16 -35.18
C ASN A 116 5.79 17.03 -34.86
N THR A 117 5.11 16.82 -33.73
CA THR A 117 4.02 17.69 -33.26
C THR A 117 4.48 19.14 -33.13
N ILE A 118 5.65 19.38 -32.51
CA ILE A 118 6.22 20.72 -32.36
C ILE A 118 6.46 21.38 -33.74
N TYR A 119 7.04 20.64 -34.69
CA TYR A 119 7.26 21.18 -36.03
C TYR A 119 5.97 21.44 -36.80
N THR A 120 4.94 20.61 -36.60
CA THR A 120 3.62 20.82 -37.21
C THR A 120 2.93 22.05 -36.61
N ILE A 121 3.01 22.27 -35.30
CA ILE A 121 2.48 23.49 -34.63
C ILE A 121 3.19 24.76 -35.14
N GLN A 122 4.49 24.67 -35.44
CA GLN A 122 5.25 25.77 -36.04
C GLN A 122 4.98 25.97 -37.55
N GLY A 123 4.08 25.20 -38.15
CA GLY A 123 3.79 25.26 -39.60
C GLY A 123 4.91 24.72 -40.50
N LYS A 124 5.96 24.11 -39.92
CA LYS A 124 7.15 23.63 -40.65
C LYS A 124 6.96 22.26 -41.30
N LYS A 125 5.90 21.52 -40.94
CA LYS A 125 5.56 20.20 -41.47
C LYS A 125 4.06 20.07 -41.71
N GLY A 126 3.69 19.39 -42.79
CA GLY A 126 2.29 19.09 -43.09
C GLY A 126 1.63 18.17 -42.05
N ILE A 127 0.32 18.35 -41.86
CA ILE A 127 -0.46 17.65 -40.83
C ILE A 127 -0.80 16.20 -41.20
N ILE A 128 -0.95 15.88 -42.49
CA ILE A 128 -1.41 14.57 -42.96
C ILE A 128 -0.45 13.44 -42.54
N GLY A 129 0.84 13.61 -42.79
CA GLY A 129 1.85 12.63 -42.39
C GLY A 129 2.00 12.50 -40.87
N HIS A 130 1.78 13.59 -40.13
CA HIS A 130 1.76 13.58 -38.67
C HIS A 130 0.56 12.79 -38.13
N MET A 131 -0.64 13.01 -38.68
CA MET A 131 -1.85 12.27 -38.30
C MET A 131 -1.73 10.77 -38.58
N ALA A 132 -1.20 10.39 -39.74
CA ALA A 132 -0.96 8.98 -40.06
C ALA A 132 0.02 8.32 -39.07
N TYR A 133 1.13 9.00 -38.75
CA TYR A 133 2.10 8.51 -37.77
C TYR A 133 1.53 8.47 -36.35
N PHE A 134 0.69 9.43 -35.96
CA PHE A 134 -0.01 9.43 -34.68
C PHE A 134 -0.96 8.24 -34.56
N ILE A 135 -1.74 7.93 -35.60
CA ILE A 135 -2.64 6.77 -35.61
C ILE A 135 -1.83 5.48 -35.44
N PHE A 136 -0.74 5.33 -36.19
CA PHE A 136 0.18 4.19 -36.04
C PHE A 136 0.76 4.09 -34.62
N TRP A 137 1.24 5.20 -34.07
CA TRP A 137 1.78 5.23 -32.71
C TRP A 137 0.71 4.87 -31.66
N LYS A 138 -0.52 5.36 -31.84
CA LYS A 138 -1.65 5.05 -30.96
C LYS A 138 -2.00 3.56 -30.99
N THR A 139 -1.97 2.91 -32.15
CA THR A 139 -2.34 1.51 -32.28
C THR A 139 -1.26 0.55 -31.77
N PHE A 140 0.01 0.88 -31.99
CA PHE A 140 1.13 0.00 -31.61
C PHE A 140 1.70 0.30 -30.22
N ILE A 141 2.03 1.57 -29.94
CA ILE A 141 2.71 1.96 -28.69
C ILE A 141 1.69 2.20 -27.57
N PHE A 142 0.59 2.90 -27.88
CA PHE A 142 -0.49 3.15 -26.92
C PHE A 142 -1.55 2.03 -26.90
N SER A 143 -1.16 0.81 -27.31
CA SER A 143 -2.01 -0.36 -27.19
C SER A 143 -2.29 -0.70 -25.72
N THR A 144 -3.47 -1.25 -25.44
CA THR A 144 -3.84 -1.71 -24.09
C THR A 144 -2.84 -2.72 -23.55
N ALA A 145 -2.30 -3.61 -24.40
CA ALA A 145 -1.30 -4.60 -24.00
C ALA A 145 0.01 -3.96 -23.52
N ARG A 146 0.53 -2.97 -24.25
CA ARG A 146 1.75 -2.24 -23.88
C ARG A 146 1.54 -1.43 -22.60
N ILE A 147 0.39 -0.78 -22.46
CA ILE A 147 0.03 -0.01 -21.26
C ILE A 147 -0.02 -0.94 -20.04
N GLU A 148 -0.68 -2.10 -20.13
CA GLU A 148 -0.75 -3.06 -19.02
C GLU A 148 0.64 -3.62 -18.67
N TYR A 149 1.49 -3.88 -19.67
CA TYR A 149 2.88 -4.26 -19.45
C TYR A 149 3.65 -3.19 -18.65
N TYR A 150 3.59 -1.93 -19.09
CA TYR A 150 4.25 -0.82 -18.40
C TYR A 150 3.68 -0.57 -17.00
N LYS A 151 2.36 -0.69 -16.80
CA LYS A 151 1.72 -0.62 -15.48
C LYS A 151 2.22 -1.74 -14.57
N ALA A 152 2.33 -2.97 -15.06
CA ALA A 152 2.82 -4.10 -14.29
C ALA A 152 4.29 -3.91 -13.88
N MET A 153 5.13 -3.42 -14.80
CA MET A 153 6.53 -3.07 -14.52
C MET A 153 6.62 -1.94 -13.48
N ALA A 154 5.87 -0.86 -13.67
CA ALA A 154 5.81 0.26 -12.74
C ALA A 154 5.33 -0.17 -11.35
N LYS A 155 4.34 -1.08 -11.28
CA LYS A 155 3.86 -1.65 -10.01
C LYS A 155 4.96 -2.42 -9.29
N LYS A 156 5.76 -3.23 -10.00
CA LYS A 156 6.91 -3.95 -9.39
C LYS A 156 7.94 -2.98 -8.82
N VAL A 157 8.27 -1.93 -9.58
CA VAL A 157 9.18 -0.87 -9.12
C VAL A 157 8.60 -0.12 -7.92
N ALA A 158 7.32 0.26 -7.96
CA ALA A 158 6.65 0.93 -6.87
C ALA A 158 6.66 0.08 -5.60
N LEU A 159 6.33 -1.22 -5.67
CA LEU A 159 6.34 -2.12 -4.52
C LEU A 159 7.75 -2.39 -3.97
N ALA A 160 8.81 -2.16 -4.75
CA ALA A 160 10.18 -2.26 -4.28
C ALA A 160 10.57 -1.09 -3.35
N VAL A 161 9.94 0.07 -3.53
CA VAL A 161 10.26 1.32 -2.84
C VAL A 161 9.20 1.69 -1.79
N PHE A 162 7.94 1.41 -2.08
CA PHE A 162 6.79 1.77 -1.28
C PHE A 162 6.16 0.55 -0.62
N GLU A 163 5.55 0.77 0.54
CA GLU A 163 4.66 -0.17 1.22
C GLU A 163 3.36 0.52 1.60
N ALA A 164 2.28 -0.26 1.63
CA ALA A 164 0.99 0.20 2.11
C ALA A 164 0.92 -0.07 3.63
N ASN A 165 0.75 0.99 4.41
CA ASN A 165 0.56 0.91 5.85
C ASN A 165 -0.88 1.27 6.22
N ILE A 166 -1.39 0.70 7.30
CA ILE A 166 -2.68 1.11 7.89
C ILE A 166 -2.41 2.23 8.89
N GLN A 167 -3.20 3.28 8.80
CA GLN A 167 -3.13 4.42 9.71
C GLN A 167 -3.95 4.14 10.98
N ASP A 168 -3.47 4.69 12.09
CA ASP A 168 -4.23 4.77 13.32
C ASP A 168 -5.47 5.68 13.17
N VAL A 169 -6.56 5.35 13.86
CA VAL A 169 -7.85 6.04 13.81
C VAL A 169 -8.09 6.90 15.05
N ASP A 170 -7.15 6.91 16.01
CA ASP A 170 -7.16 7.75 17.22
C ASP A 170 -7.31 9.26 16.93
#